data_AF-A0A935D0L4-F1
#
_entry.id   AF-A0A935D0L4-F1
#
_cell.length_a   1.000
_cell.length_b   1.000
_cell.length_c   1.000
_cell.angle_alpha   90.00
_cell.angle_beta   90.00
_cell.angle_gamma   90.00
#
_symmetry.space_group_name_H-M   'P 1'
#
loop_
_entity.id
_entity.type
_entity.pdbx_description
1 polymer ?
#
loop_
_entity_poly.entity_id
_entity_poly.type
_entity_poly.pdbx_seq_one_letter_code
_entity_poly.pdbx_strand_id
1 'polypeptide(L)'
;MTNKINEDEAEYGVDSRYISVKERNEEAANLMEARLNRMKNLPKEQIVKAKLVQLKLKMDAYISNLVFDNQRYFSKFLATYVDTIYDKRSSFAKDIDVTAVSLSQVINTHREPSELFILKLMVHSEGTYMSVCKFQKEVWYQIYFNEKICDTMARQDEWRPRLSKQIKFVEIN
;
A
#
# COMPACT_ATOMS: atom_id res chain seq x y z
N MET A 1 -19.45 13.06 -59.85
CA MET A 1 -19.96 13.14 -58.46
C MET A 1 -18.81 12.82 -57.54
N THR A 2 -18.22 13.86 -56.97
CA THR A 2 -17.05 13.82 -56.09
C THR A 2 -17.50 13.41 -54.70
N ASN A 3 -17.03 12.24 -54.24
CA ASN A 3 -17.26 11.75 -52.88
C ASN A 3 -16.44 12.59 -51.91
N LYS A 4 -17.12 13.45 -51.15
CA LYS A 4 -16.53 14.25 -50.08
C LYS A 4 -16.23 13.32 -48.92
N ILE A 5 -14.95 13.05 -48.68
CA ILE A 5 -14.46 12.46 -47.44
C ILE A 5 -14.63 13.57 -46.39
N ASN A 6 -15.54 13.37 -45.42
CA ASN A 6 -15.66 14.27 -44.26
C ASN A 6 -14.40 14.06 -43.41
N GLU A 7 -13.55 15.09 -43.34
CA GLU A 7 -12.28 15.11 -42.61
C GLU A 7 -12.44 15.46 -41.11
N ASP A 8 -13.67 15.48 -40.57
CA ASP A 8 -13.97 16.02 -39.23
C ASP A 8 -14.22 14.99 -38.11
N GLU A 9 -13.82 13.73 -38.29
CA GLU A 9 -13.83 12.72 -37.21
C GLU A 9 -12.46 12.06 -37.04
N ALA A 10 -11.39 12.86 -36.97
CA ALA A 10 -10.12 12.40 -36.43
C ALA A 10 -10.28 12.22 -34.90
N GLU A 11 -10.95 11.14 -34.50
CA GLU A 11 -11.03 10.68 -33.12
C GLU A 11 -9.61 10.28 -32.68
N TYR A 12 -8.88 11.23 -32.11
CA TYR A 12 -7.57 10.99 -31.50
C TYR A 12 -7.74 9.96 -30.38
N GLY A 13 -7.52 8.69 -30.70
CA GLY A 13 -7.75 7.57 -29.78
C GLY A 13 -8.17 6.25 -30.42
N VAL A 14 -8.37 6.18 -31.75
CA VAL A 14 -8.61 4.90 -32.43
C VAL A 14 -7.36 4.04 -32.36
N ASP A 15 -7.40 2.98 -31.54
CA ASP A 15 -6.39 1.94 -31.53
C ASP A 15 -6.38 1.27 -32.92
N SER A 16 -5.40 1.64 -33.75
CA SER A 16 -5.27 1.24 -35.16
C SER A 16 -5.25 -0.28 -35.41
N ARG A 17 -5.18 -1.09 -34.35
CA ARG A 17 -5.29 -2.54 -34.41
C ARG A 17 -6.69 -3.04 -34.75
N TYR A 18 -7.73 -2.23 -34.51
CA TYR A 18 -9.12 -2.65 -34.65
C TYR A 18 -9.79 -1.99 -35.84
N ILE A 19 -10.45 -2.82 -36.67
CA ILE A 19 -11.17 -2.39 -37.86
C ILE A 19 -12.58 -1.88 -37.45
N SER A 20 -13.09 -2.28 -36.28
CA SER A 20 -14.36 -1.79 -35.75
C SER A 20 -14.44 -1.76 -34.22
N VAL A 21 -15.36 -0.94 -33.69
CA VAL A 21 -15.70 -0.91 -32.26
C VAL A 21 -16.24 -2.28 -31.77
N LYS A 22 -16.92 -3.02 -32.63
CA LYS A 22 -17.44 -4.36 -32.32
C LYS A 22 -16.31 -5.37 -32.08
N GLU A 23 -15.33 -5.40 -32.98
CA GLU A 23 -14.14 -6.25 -32.86
C GLU A 23 -13.35 -5.92 -31.58
N ARG A 24 -13.19 -4.63 -31.27
CA ARG A 24 -12.56 -4.17 -30.02
C ARG A 24 -13.28 -4.70 -28.77
N ASN A 25 -14.62 -4.65 -28.77
CA ASN A 25 -15.42 -5.12 -27.63
C ASN A 25 -15.39 -6.64 -27.49
N GLU A 26 -15.42 -7.37 -28.61
CA GLU A 26 -15.30 -8.84 -28.62
C GLU A 26 -13.92 -9.30 -28.15
N GLU A 27 -12.84 -8.66 -28.61
CA GLU A 27 -11.49 -8.97 -28.13
C GLU A 27 -11.31 -8.61 -26.65
N ALA A 28 -11.86 -7.47 -26.21
CA ALA A 28 -11.86 -7.10 -24.79
C ALA A 28 -12.61 -8.12 -23.92
N ALA A 29 -13.74 -8.64 -24.40
CA ALA A 29 -14.50 -9.69 -23.72
C ALA A 29 -13.72 -11.01 -23.65
N ASN A 30 -13.12 -11.44 -24.76
CA ASN A 30 -12.28 -12.64 -24.82
C ASN A 30 -11.06 -12.53 -23.90
N LEU A 31 -10.42 -11.35 -23.85
CA LEU A 31 -9.30 -11.06 -22.96
C LEU A 31 -9.73 -11.12 -21.50
N MET A 32 -10.89 -10.56 -21.16
CA MET A 32 -11.46 -10.63 -19.81
C MET A 32 -11.81 -12.07 -19.42
N GLU A 33 -12.39 -12.86 -20.32
CA GLU A 33 -12.69 -14.27 -20.09
C GLU A 33 -11.42 -15.08 -19.88
N ALA A 34 -10.39 -14.87 -20.70
CA ALA A 34 -9.09 -15.51 -20.53
C ALA A 34 -8.44 -15.15 -19.18
N ARG A 35 -8.58 -13.90 -18.73
CA ARG A 35 -8.14 -13.46 -17.40
C ARG A 35 -8.90 -14.18 -16.28
N LEU A 36 -10.23 -14.27 -16.39
CA LEU A 36 -11.07 -14.96 -15.41
C LEU A 36 -10.72 -16.46 -15.33
N ASN A 37 -10.51 -17.11 -16.47
CA ASN A 37 -10.13 -18.52 -16.52
C ASN A 37 -8.74 -18.78 -15.91
N ARG A 38 -7.77 -17.87 -16.14
CA ARG A 38 -6.48 -17.93 -15.42
C ARG A 38 -6.66 -17.75 -13.92
N MET A 39 -7.47 -16.78 -13.48
CA MET A 39 -7.71 -16.53 -12.06
C MET A 39 -8.39 -17.69 -11.34
N LYS A 40 -9.33 -18.39 -12.01
CA LYS A 40 -10.01 -19.58 -11.45
C LYS A 40 -9.04 -20.73 -11.17
N ASN A 41 -7.97 -20.85 -11.94
CA ASN A 41 -7.01 -21.96 -11.85
C ASN A 41 -5.75 -21.64 -11.04
N LEU A 42 -5.65 -20.43 -10.47
CA LEU A 42 -4.50 -20.02 -9.68
C LEU A 42 -4.59 -20.58 -8.25
N PRO A 43 -3.56 -21.30 -7.76
CA PRO A 43 -3.56 -21.81 -6.39
C PRO A 43 -3.50 -20.64 -5.40
N LYS A 44 -4.25 -20.76 -4.30
CA LYS A 44 -4.36 -19.72 -3.26
C LYS A 44 -3.00 -19.23 -2.77
N GLU A 45 -2.04 -20.14 -2.63
CA GLU A 45 -0.68 -19.81 -2.20
C GLU A 45 0.03 -18.84 -3.16
N GLN A 46 -0.13 -19.01 -4.47
CA GLN A 46 0.45 -18.08 -5.45
C GLN A 46 -0.18 -16.69 -5.34
N ILE A 47 -1.49 -16.64 -5.07
CA ILE A 47 -2.21 -15.38 -4.86
C ILE A 47 -1.68 -14.68 -3.59
N VAL A 48 -1.52 -15.42 -2.49
CA VAL A 48 -0.97 -14.89 -1.23
C VAL A 48 0.46 -14.38 -1.44
N LYS A 49 1.33 -15.15 -2.10
CA LYS A 49 2.70 -14.73 -2.41
C LYS A 49 2.74 -13.45 -3.24
N ALA A 50 1.92 -13.37 -4.29
CA ALA A 50 1.84 -12.18 -5.15
C ALA A 50 1.38 -10.94 -4.36
N LYS A 51 0.36 -11.09 -3.49
CA LYS A 51 -0.11 -10.00 -2.62
C LYS A 51 0.96 -9.54 -1.63
N LEU A 52 1.72 -10.46 -1.04
CA LEU A 52 2.82 -10.14 -0.14
C LEU A 52 3.95 -9.39 -0.86
N VAL A 53 4.34 -9.84 -2.07
CA VAL A 53 5.32 -9.12 -2.90
C VAL A 53 4.80 -7.71 -3.23
N GLN A 54 3.53 -7.58 -3.61
CA GLN A 54 2.93 -6.28 -3.89
C GLN A 54 2.93 -5.37 -2.66
N LEU A 55 2.61 -5.90 -1.48
CA LEU A 55 2.65 -5.17 -0.23
C LEU A 55 4.06 -4.66 0.07
N LYS A 56 5.07 -5.53 -0.04
CA LYS A 56 6.47 -5.14 0.13
C LYS A 56 6.86 -4.00 -0.82
N LEU A 57 6.53 -4.09 -2.10
CA LEU A 57 6.85 -3.03 -3.06
C LEU A 57 6.21 -1.69 -2.70
N LYS A 58 4.98 -1.71 -2.17
CA LYS A 58 4.31 -0.50 -1.67
C LYS A 58 5.01 0.08 -0.43
N MET A 59 5.45 -0.77 0.48
CA MET A 59 6.24 -0.38 1.66
C MET A 59 7.56 0.26 1.26
N ASP A 60 8.31 -0.37 0.35
CA ASP A 60 9.60 0.13 -0.14
C ASP A 60 9.42 1.48 -0.84
N ALA A 61 8.38 1.63 -1.66
CA ALA A 61 8.06 2.88 -2.34
C ALA A 61 7.75 4.01 -1.34
N TYR A 62 6.99 3.71 -0.27
CA TYR A 62 6.70 4.65 0.79
C TYR A 62 7.95 5.06 1.57
N ILE A 63 8.83 4.11 1.92
CA ILE A 63 10.08 4.38 2.62
C ILE A 63 11.02 5.25 1.75
N SER A 64 11.08 4.96 0.45
CA SER A 64 11.97 5.67 -0.48
C SER A 64 11.48 7.07 -0.84
N ASN A 65 10.17 7.28 -0.86
CA ASN A 65 9.55 8.55 -1.24
C ASN A 65 8.55 8.97 -0.17
N LEU A 66 9.03 9.65 0.86
CA LEU A 66 8.18 10.19 1.91
C LEU A 66 7.24 11.23 1.33
N VAL A 67 5.95 10.97 1.48
CA VAL A 67 4.88 11.92 1.16
C VAL A 67 4.39 12.51 2.48
N PHE A 68 4.51 13.83 2.62
CA PHE A 68 3.96 14.56 3.77
C PHE A 68 2.43 14.69 3.61
N ASP A 69 1.72 13.58 3.80
CA ASP A 69 0.27 13.55 3.89
C ASP A 69 -0.18 13.04 5.28
N ASN A 70 -1.45 13.22 5.60
CA ASN A 70 -2.03 12.78 6.87
C ASN A 70 -2.53 11.32 6.83
N GLN A 71 -1.99 10.48 5.94
CA GLN A 71 -2.43 9.09 5.83
C GLN A 71 -1.75 8.18 6.85
N ARG A 72 -2.54 7.20 7.32
CA ARG A 72 -2.12 6.16 8.28
C ARG A 72 -1.52 4.95 7.56
N TYR A 73 -0.34 5.12 6.98
CA TYR A 73 0.34 4.08 6.20
C TYR A 73 0.64 2.82 7.01
N PHE A 74 1.10 2.94 8.26
CA PHE A 74 1.40 1.79 9.11
C PHE A 74 0.17 0.89 9.28
N SER A 75 -0.95 1.47 9.71
CA SER A 75 -2.18 0.70 9.94
C SER A 75 -2.77 0.12 8.65
N LYS A 76 -2.67 0.83 7.52
CA LYS A 76 -3.10 0.33 6.20
C LYS A 76 -2.27 -0.87 5.75
N PHE A 77 -0.95 -0.78 5.89
CA PHE A 77 -0.04 -1.87 5.55
C PHE A 77 -0.23 -3.06 6.48
N LEU A 78 -0.41 -2.84 7.79
CA LEU A 78 -0.70 -3.88 8.75
C LEU A 78 -2.01 -4.61 8.42
N ALA A 79 -3.09 -3.88 8.13
CA ALA A 79 -4.36 -4.48 7.73
C ALA A 79 -4.18 -5.36 6.49
N THR A 80 -3.51 -4.84 5.46
CA THR A 80 -3.25 -5.58 4.21
C THR A 80 -2.41 -6.83 4.46
N TYR A 81 -1.40 -6.73 5.32
CA TYR A 81 -0.54 -7.86 5.69
C TYR A 81 -1.36 -8.98 6.35
N VAL A 82 -2.12 -8.64 7.39
CA VAL A 82 -2.92 -9.61 8.14
C VAL A 82 -3.99 -10.24 7.26
N ASP A 83 -4.75 -9.44 6.52
CA ASP A 83 -5.86 -9.90 5.67
C ASP A 83 -5.38 -10.70 4.45
N THR A 84 -4.08 -10.63 4.12
CA THR A 84 -3.48 -11.45 3.06
C THR A 84 -3.16 -12.86 3.55
N ILE A 85 -2.79 -13.02 4.83
CA ILE A 85 -2.28 -14.28 5.38
C ILE A 85 -3.37 -15.05 6.14
N TYR A 86 -4.29 -14.32 6.79
CA TYR A 86 -5.26 -14.91 7.71
C TYR A 86 -6.70 -14.63 7.28
N ASP A 87 -7.53 -15.67 7.33
CA ASP A 87 -8.99 -15.53 7.18
C ASP A 87 -9.61 -14.74 8.34
N LYS A 88 -8.99 -14.78 9.53
CA LYS A 88 -9.45 -14.09 10.74
C LYS A 88 -8.29 -13.36 11.40
N ARG A 89 -8.44 -12.04 11.59
CA ARG A 89 -7.45 -11.20 12.30
C ARG A 89 -7.17 -11.67 13.74
N SER A 90 -8.13 -12.34 14.39
CA SER A 90 -7.93 -12.94 15.72
C SER A 90 -6.87 -14.05 15.73
N SER A 91 -6.71 -14.77 14.62
CA SER A 91 -5.68 -15.81 14.48
C SER A 91 -4.29 -15.18 14.46
N PHE A 92 -4.10 -14.12 13.68
CA PHE A 92 -2.86 -13.34 13.70
C PHE A 92 -2.58 -12.77 15.10
N ALA A 93 -3.60 -12.20 15.76
CA ALA A 93 -3.44 -11.66 17.12
C ALA A 93 -2.89 -12.72 18.08
N LYS A 94 -3.38 -13.96 17.98
CA LYS A 94 -2.89 -15.09 18.77
C LYS A 94 -1.44 -15.43 18.43
N ASP A 95 -1.07 -15.46 17.16
CA ASP A 95 0.27 -15.85 16.70
C ASP A 95 1.36 -14.85 17.13
N ILE A 96 1.02 -13.55 17.21
CA ILE A 96 1.92 -12.54 17.78
C ILE A 96 1.64 -12.26 19.27
N ASP A 97 0.87 -13.10 19.94
CA ASP A 97 0.58 -13.00 21.38
C ASP A 97 0.11 -11.59 21.80
N VAL A 98 -0.99 -11.14 21.17
CA VAL A 98 -1.71 -9.90 21.50
C VAL A 98 -3.21 -10.16 21.50
N THR A 99 -3.97 -9.31 22.18
CA THR A 99 -5.44 -9.43 22.17
C THR A 99 -6.02 -8.98 20.83
N ALA A 100 -7.09 -9.63 20.38
CA ALA A 100 -7.81 -9.22 19.16
C ALA A 100 -8.32 -7.77 19.25
N VAL A 101 -8.69 -7.32 20.45
CA VAL A 101 -9.08 -5.93 20.72
C VAL A 101 -7.91 -4.98 20.50
N SER A 102 -6.74 -5.28 21.07
CA SER A 102 -5.54 -4.45 20.87
C SER A 102 -5.16 -4.36 19.40
N LEU A 103 -5.17 -5.49 18.67
CA LEU A 103 -4.91 -5.50 17.23
C LEU A 103 -5.91 -4.63 16.47
N SER A 104 -7.20 -4.76 16.78
CA SER A 104 -8.25 -3.96 16.16
C SER A 104 -8.05 -2.47 16.40
N GLN A 105 -7.70 -2.06 17.62
CA GLN A 105 -7.42 -0.66 17.94
C GLN A 105 -6.23 -0.10 17.17
N VAL A 106 -5.16 -0.89 16.98
CA VAL A 106 -3.99 -0.48 16.19
C VAL A 106 -4.32 -0.37 14.70
N ILE A 107 -5.04 -1.37 14.15
CA ILE A 107 -5.45 -1.35 12.72
C ILE A 107 -6.41 -0.18 12.45
N ASN A 108 -7.33 0.11 13.36
CA ASN A 108 -8.29 1.20 13.21
C ASN A 108 -7.77 2.54 13.74
N THR A 109 -6.49 2.65 14.07
CA THR A 109 -5.81 3.90 14.48
C THR A 109 -6.40 4.55 15.75
N HIS A 110 -7.14 3.76 16.55
CA HIS A 110 -7.64 4.17 17.86
C HIS A 110 -6.56 4.10 18.95
N ARG A 111 -5.47 3.38 18.68
CA ARG A 111 -4.35 3.22 19.60
C ARG A 111 -3.04 3.12 18.83
N GLU A 112 -1.99 3.73 19.35
CA GLU A 112 -0.63 3.53 18.87
C GLU A 112 -0.14 2.09 19.15
N PRO A 113 0.56 1.46 18.20
CA PRO A 113 1.24 0.20 18.47
C PRO A 113 2.31 0.41 19.55
N SER A 114 2.41 -0.53 20.50
CA SER A 114 3.55 -0.54 21.42
C SER A 114 4.81 -0.96 20.68
N GLU A 115 5.99 -0.59 21.21
CA GLU A 115 7.25 -1.05 20.64
C GLU A 115 7.32 -2.58 20.55
N LEU A 116 6.90 -3.27 21.63
CA LEU A 116 6.84 -4.72 21.65
C LEU A 116 5.93 -5.29 20.53
N PHE A 117 4.80 -4.64 20.23
CA PHE A 117 3.94 -5.04 19.11
C PHE A 117 4.70 -4.97 17.78
N ILE A 118 5.41 -3.87 17.52
CA ILE A 118 6.16 -3.69 16.27
C ILE A 118 7.28 -4.72 16.16
N LEU A 119 8.02 -4.99 17.25
CA LEU A 119 9.08 -6.00 17.27
C LEU A 119 8.53 -7.41 16.98
N LYS A 120 7.40 -7.78 17.59
CA LYS A 120 6.74 -9.07 17.31
C LYS A 120 6.29 -9.16 15.84
N LEU A 121 5.75 -8.07 15.29
CA LEU A 121 5.37 -7.97 13.88
C LEU A 121 6.58 -8.13 12.95
N MET A 122 7.73 -7.55 13.27
CA MET A 122 8.97 -7.69 12.51
C MET A 122 9.39 -9.16 12.43
N VAL A 123 9.50 -9.84 13.57
CA VAL A 123 9.87 -11.27 13.64
C VAL A 123 8.89 -12.14 12.85
N HIS A 124 7.59 -11.92 13.04
CA HIS A 124 6.56 -12.66 12.32
C HIS A 124 6.66 -12.45 10.80
N SER A 125 6.89 -11.21 10.36
CA SER A 125 7.03 -10.88 8.95
C SER A 125 8.28 -11.48 8.32
N GLU A 126 9.42 -11.48 9.01
CA GLU A 126 10.66 -12.11 8.52
C GLU A 126 10.43 -13.60 8.22
N GLY A 127 9.81 -14.33 9.15
CA GLY A 127 9.48 -15.75 8.95
C GLY A 127 8.49 -15.97 7.80
N THR A 128 7.48 -15.09 7.68
CA THR A 128 6.48 -15.16 6.59
C THR A 128 7.15 -14.97 5.23
N TYR A 129 7.99 -13.95 5.09
CA TYR A 129 8.59 -13.57 3.81
C TYR A 129 9.73 -14.48 3.37
N MET A 130 10.33 -15.27 4.27
CA MET A 130 11.41 -16.21 3.95
C MET A 130 11.09 -17.15 2.76
N SER A 131 9.82 -17.54 2.60
CA SER A 131 9.35 -18.40 1.50
C SER A 131 8.81 -17.65 0.27
N VAL A 132 8.90 -16.31 0.30
CA VAL A 132 8.27 -15.39 -0.66
C VAL A 132 9.32 -14.53 -1.37
N CYS A 133 10.05 -13.70 -0.63
CA CYS A 133 11.12 -12.83 -1.15
C CYS A 133 12.00 -12.29 0.00
N LYS A 134 13.15 -11.69 -0.34
CA LYS A 134 14.00 -11.02 0.65
C LYS A 134 13.21 -9.88 1.30
N PHE A 135 13.08 -9.86 2.63
CA PHE A 135 12.41 -8.81 3.39
C PHE A 135 13.38 -8.23 4.42
N GLN A 136 13.47 -6.89 4.49
CA GLN A 136 14.37 -6.21 5.42
C GLN A 136 13.71 -6.12 6.80
N LYS A 137 14.44 -6.49 7.84
CA LYS A 137 13.93 -6.58 9.22
C LYS A 137 13.40 -5.24 9.75
N GLU A 138 13.98 -4.14 9.29
CA GLU A 138 13.68 -2.77 9.74
C GLU A 138 12.42 -2.16 9.12
N VAL A 139 11.82 -2.77 8.09
CA VAL A 139 10.75 -2.18 7.27
C VAL A 139 9.58 -1.67 8.11
N TRP A 140 9.04 -2.49 9.03
CA TRP A 140 7.91 -2.09 9.86
C TRP A 140 8.23 -0.93 10.80
N TYR A 141 9.44 -0.93 11.34
CA TYR A 141 9.92 0.13 12.23
C TYR A 141 10.11 1.43 11.43
N GLN A 142 10.75 1.35 10.26
CA GLN A 142 10.91 2.49 9.35
C GLN A 142 9.57 3.10 8.96
N ILE A 143 8.60 2.28 8.54
CA ILE A 143 7.25 2.77 8.19
C ILE A 143 6.63 3.55 9.35
N TYR A 144 6.66 2.98 10.55
CA TYR A 144 6.07 3.60 11.74
C TYR A 144 6.71 4.96 12.05
N PHE A 145 8.05 5.05 12.09
CA PHE A 145 8.73 6.31 12.38
C PHE A 145 8.64 7.32 11.24
N ASN A 146 8.65 6.86 10.00
CA ASN A 146 8.44 7.72 8.85
C ASN A 146 7.05 8.37 8.89
N GLU A 147 6.01 7.61 9.26
CA GLU A 147 4.67 8.18 9.49
C GLU A 147 4.71 9.25 10.60
N LYS A 148 5.38 8.99 11.73
CA LYS A 148 5.51 9.98 12.81
C LYS A 148 6.25 11.24 12.40
N ILE A 149 7.30 11.11 11.61
CA ILE A 149 8.02 12.25 11.04
C ILE A 149 7.07 13.04 10.14
N CYS A 150 6.35 12.37 9.23
CA CYS A 150 5.43 13.02 8.31
C CYS A 150 4.31 13.75 9.04
N ASP A 151 3.66 13.10 10.00
CA ASP A 151 2.63 13.71 10.87
C ASP A 151 3.15 14.95 11.61
N THR A 152 4.38 14.87 12.14
CA THR A 152 4.98 15.97 12.88
C THR A 152 5.28 17.14 11.94
N MET A 153 5.82 16.86 10.75
CA MET A 153 6.14 17.89 9.76
C MET A 153 4.89 18.51 9.15
N ALA A 154 3.84 17.73 8.90
CA ALA A 154 2.56 18.21 8.38
C ALA A 154 1.89 19.22 9.33
N ARG A 155 2.17 19.12 10.64
CA ARG A 155 1.65 20.03 11.68
C ARG A 155 2.62 21.15 12.03
N GLN A 156 3.66 21.37 11.23
CA GLN A 156 4.71 22.36 11.53
C GLN A 156 4.15 23.77 11.77
N ASP A 157 3.16 24.19 10.99
CA ASP A 157 2.55 25.51 11.14
C ASP A 157 1.79 25.68 12.48
N GLU A 158 1.40 24.59 13.14
CA GLU A 158 0.76 24.62 14.46
C GLU A 158 1.79 24.77 15.59
N TRP A 159 2.83 23.93 15.60
CA TRP A 159 3.76 23.86 16.73
C TRP A 159 4.93 24.83 16.63
N ARG A 160 5.39 25.16 15.42
CA ARG A 160 6.59 25.99 15.22
C ARG A 160 6.41 27.40 15.78
N PRO A 161 5.34 28.16 15.49
CA PRO A 161 5.18 29.52 16.04
C PRO A 161 5.09 29.54 17.56
N ARG A 162 4.49 28.50 18.17
CA ARG A 162 4.37 28.38 19.63
C ARG A 162 5.73 28.16 20.29
N LEU A 163 6.55 27.29 19.72
CA LEU A 163 7.87 26.94 20.26
C LEU A 163 8.93 27.99 19.96
N SER A 164 8.87 28.67 18.81
CA SER A 164 9.82 29.74 18.47
C SER A 164 9.84 30.88 19.51
N LYS A 165 8.73 31.14 20.20
CA LYS A 165 8.66 32.13 21.30
C LYS A 165 9.44 31.71 22.55
N GLN A 166 9.75 30.43 22.69
CA GLN A 166 10.43 29.85 23.86
C GLN A 166 11.92 29.59 23.60
N ILE A 167 12.38 29.76 22.36
CA ILE A 167 13.74 29.47 21.93
C ILE A 167 14.49 30.79 21.76
N LYS A 168 15.69 30.87 22.32
CA LYS A 168 16.61 32.00 22.08
C LYS A 168 17.54 31.62 20.93
N PHE A 169 17.67 32.49 19.94
CA PHE A 169 18.64 32.32 18.86
C PHE A 169 19.96 32.99 19.27
N VAL A 170 21.07 32.27 19.14
CA VAL A 170 22.40 32.85 19.25
C VAL A 170 22.78 33.36 17.86
N GLU A 171 23.09 34.63 17.73
CA GLU A 171 23.65 35.18 16.48
C GLU A 171 25.05 34.61 16.29
N ILE A 172 25.27 33.92 15.18
CA ILE A 172 26.59 33.45 14.77
C ILE A 172 27.15 34.53 13.84
N ASN A 173 28.08 35.33 14.36
CA ASN A 173 28.87 36.30 13.60
C ASN A 173 30.06 35.62 12.90
#